data_AF-A0A6L8LC92-F1
#
_entry.id   AF-A0A6L8LC92-F1
#
_cell.length_a   1.000
_cell.length_b   1.000
_cell.length_c   1.000
_cell.angle_alpha   90.00
_cell.angle_beta   90.00
_cell.angle_gamma   90.00
#
_symmetry.space_group_name_H-M   'P 1'
#
loop_
_entity.id
_entity.type
_entity.pdbx_description
1 polymer ?
#
loop_
_entity_poly.entity_id
_entity_poly.type
_entity_poly.pdbx_seq_one_letter_code
_entity_poly.pdbx_strand_id
1 'polypeptide(L)'
;MCTVCGCGTSHDHDHGHDHAHGHSHGELHFGHGPAGAQVAGMSQARLIEIETDILSKNDRFAAANRQVLQARGAFAVNLVSSPGSGKTTLLCKTIEALGDQPLAVIEGDQQTANDAERIRATGAQAVQINTGKGCHLDAHMVGHAMEHLDIAPGSVLFIENVGNLVCPAGFDLGEDCKVAVLSVTEGEDKPLKYPDMFTVSKLALLNKTDLAPHCDVDLDLYEANLRRVNPGIEVLRLSARTGEGMREWIAWLRGNLGRKVPQAAE
;
A
#
# COMPACT_ATOMS: atom_id res chain seq x y z
N MET A 1 -10.20 36.86 4.79
CA MET A 1 -10.19 37.22 3.36
C MET A 1 -9.14 38.30 3.16
N CYS A 2 -8.26 38.07 2.17
CA CYS A 2 -7.15 38.90 1.67
C CYS A 2 -6.07 39.40 2.64
N THR A 3 -4.82 39.04 2.32
CA THR A 3 -3.58 39.86 2.28
C THR A 3 -2.43 38.88 2.00
N VAL A 4 -1.78 38.88 0.84
CA VAL A 4 -0.65 39.76 0.52
C VAL A 4 -0.52 39.92 -1.01
N CYS A 5 -0.63 41.16 -1.47
CA CYS A 5 -0.03 41.68 -2.70
C CYS A 5 1.24 42.43 -2.28
N GLY A 6 2.34 42.24 -3.00
CA GLY A 6 3.61 42.93 -2.74
C GLY A 6 4.40 43.11 -4.02
N CYS A 7 4.13 44.20 -4.74
CA CYS A 7 5.00 44.75 -5.78
C CYS A 7 6.09 45.61 -5.13
N GLY A 8 7.35 45.51 -5.59
CA GLY A 8 8.39 46.46 -5.19
C GLY A 8 9.84 46.11 -5.59
N THR A 9 10.27 46.75 -6.68
CA THR A 9 11.61 47.27 -7.00
C THR A 9 12.82 46.35 -7.18
N SER A 10 13.38 46.47 -8.39
CA SER A 10 14.66 46.03 -8.92
C SER A 10 15.88 46.52 -8.13
N HIS A 11 16.80 45.61 -7.83
CA HIS A 11 18.19 45.89 -7.53
C HIS A 11 19.08 44.91 -8.28
N ASP A 12 19.96 45.46 -9.12
CA ASP A 12 21.03 44.73 -9.82
C ASP A 12 22.12 44.32 -8.83
N HIS A 13 22.46 43.03 -8.82
CA HIS A 13 23.73 42.54 -8.30
C HIS A 13 24.35 41.54 -9.28
N ASP A 14 25.48 41.97 -9.83
CA ASP A 14 26.39 41.22 -10.69
C ASP A 14 27.22 40.26 -9.84
N HIS A 15 27.03 38.95 -10.03
CA HIS A 15 27.94 37.92 -9.54
C HIS A 15 28.09 36.82 -10.59
N GLY A 16 29.26 36.79 -11.23
CA GLY A 16 29.69 35.72 -12.11
C GLY A 16 29.90 34.43 -11.33
N HIS A 17 29.24 33.37 -11.78
CA HIS A 17 29.60 32.00 -11.50
C HIS A 17 29.53 31.18 -12.78
N ASP A 18 30.71 30.76 -13.26
CA ASP A 18 30.87 29.72 -14.26
C ASP A 18 30.28 28.42 -13.72
N HIS A 19 29.03 28.14 -14.07
CA HIS A 19 28.46 26.81 -13.93
C HIS A 19 28.48 26.13 -15.29
N ALA A 20 29.34 25.11 -15.40
CA ALA A 20 29.30 24.14 -16.47
C ALA A 20 27.91 23.48 -16.48
N HIS A 21 27.02 23.99 -17.33
CA HIS A 21 25.71 23.40 -17.56
C HIS A 21 25.89 22.11 -18.35
N GLY A 22 25.94 20.99 -17.63
CA GLY A 22 25.56 19.70 -18.20
C GLY A 22 24.11 19.82 -18.66
N HIS A 23 23.91 19.97 -19.96
CA HIS A 23 22.59 19.98 -20.59
C HIS A 23 21.93 18.61 -20.42
N SER A 24 21.15 18.45 -19.37
CA SER A 24 20.13 17.40 -19.28
C SER A 24 18.90 17.88 -20.06
N HIS A 25 18.49 17.10 -21.05
CA HIS A 25 17.38 17.41 -21.92
C HIS A 25 16.05 17.37 -21.14
N GLY A 26 15.31 18.49 -21.10
CA GLY A 26 13.85 18.53 -20.99
C GLY A 26 13.18 18.18 -19.66
N GLU A 27 13.84 17.53 -18.69
CA GLU A 27 13.18 17.07 -17.45
C GLU A 27 13.48 17.97 -16.24
N LEU A 28 12.41 18.41 -15.56
CA LEU A 28 12.49 19.15 -14.30
C LEU A 28 12.39 18.16 -13.13
N HIS A 29 13.40 18.15 -12.27
CA HIS A 29 13.53 17.18 -11.20
C HIS A 29 13.49 17.83 -9.82
N PHE A 30 12.39 17.61 -9.09
CA PHE A 30 12.19 18.16 -7.74
C PHE A 30 12.32 17.12 -6.61
N GLY A 31 12.55 15.85 -6.96
CA GLY A 31 12.67 14.73 -6.01
C GLY A 31 14.09 14.19 -5.79
N HIS A 32 15.12 14.77 -6.42
CA HIS A 32 16.51 14.28 -6.29
C HIS A 32 17.23 14.79 -5.04
N GLY A 33 16.58 15.60 -4.22
CA GLY A 33 17.11 16.02 -2.92
C GLY A 33 17.20 14.84 -1.95
N PRO A 34 18.04 14.92 -0.89
CA PRO A 34 18.17 13.85 0.10
C PRO A 34 16.86 13.44 0.78
N ALA A 35 15.87 14.33 0.85
CA ALA A 35 14.54 14.04 1.40
C ALA A 35 13.59 13.38 0.38
N GLY A 36 14.00 13.17 -0.87
CA GLY A 36 13.14 12.63 -1.93
C GLY A 36 11.96 13.52 -2.35
N ALA A 37 11.78 14.67 -1.71
CA ALA A 37 10.66 15.58 -1.89
C ALA A 37 11.08 17.06 -1.76
N GLN A 38 10.25 17.95 -2.31
CA GLN A 38 10.42 19.38 -2.19
C GLN A 38 9.15 20.05 -1.68
N VAL A 39 9.30 20.82 -0.60
CA VAL A 39 8.23 21.65 -0.04
C VAL A 39 8.71 23.10 -0.02
N ALA A 40 7.90 23.99 -0.60
CA ALA A 40 8.21 25.41 -0.66
C ALA A 40 8.43 25.99 0.76
N GLY A 41 9.56 26.67 0.95
CA GLY A 41 9.92 27.27 2.24
C GLY A 41 10.50 26.30 3.27
N MET A 42 10.83 25.05 2.91
CA MET A 42 11.42 24.07 3.83
C MET A 42 12.76 23.53 3.32
N SER A 43 13.74 23.40 4.21
CA SER A 43 15.02 22.78 3.89
C SER A 43 14.90 21.25 3.85
N GLN A 44 15.79 20.59 3.11
CA GLN A 44 15.85 19.13 3.03
C GLN A 44 16.10 18.49 4.41
N ALA A 45 16.99 19.07 5.22
CA ALA A 45 17.26 18.58 6.57
C ALA A 45 16.00 18.65 7.47
N ARG A 46 15.22 19.74 7.36
CA ARG A 46 13.98 19.88 8.13
C ARG A 46 12.91 18.89 7.67
N LEU A 47 12.83 18.61 6.38
CA LEU A 47 11.92 17.58 5.85
C LEU A 47 12.25 16.20 6.41
N ILE A 48 13.53 15.81 6.36
CA ILE A 48 13.99 14.52 6.89
C ILE A 48 13.71 14.39 8.40
N GLU A 49 13.96 15.45 9.18
CA GLU A 49 13.69 15.47 10.61
C GLU A 49 12.20 15.23 10.90
N ILE A 50 11.31 15.97 10.22
CA ILE A 50 9.85 15.81 10.39
C ILE A 50 9.40 14.40 9.99
N GLU A 51 9.88 13.90 8.85
CA GLU A 51 9.54 12.56 8.36
C GLU A 51 10.01 11.48 9.34
N THR A 52 11.25 11.56 9.80
CA THR A 52 11.82 10.60 10.77
C THR A 52 11.04 10.59 12.09
N ASP A 53 10.65 11.77 12.59
CA ASP A 53 9.84 11.89 13.81
C ASP A 53 8.45 11.24 13.65
N ILE A 54 7.81 11.45 12.49
CA ILE A 54 6.50 10.86 12.19
C ILE A 54 6.62 9.33 12.07
N LEU A 55 7.57 8.83 11.29
CA LEU A 55 7.75 7.40 11.03
C LEU A 55 8.19 6.65 12.29
N SER A 56 9.12 7.20 13.08
CA SER A 56 9.54 6.57 14.35
C SER A 56 8.41 6.47 15.37
N LYS A 57 7.46 7.44 15.37
CA LYS A 57 6.26 7.34 16.19
C LYS A 57 5.32 6.26 15.68
N ASN A 58 5.12 6.16 14.37
CA ASN A 58 4.33 5.10 13.75
C ASN A 58 4.90 3.71 14.07
N ASP A 59 6.22 3.52 13.97
CA ASP A 59 6.89 2.23 14.18
C ASP A 59 6.68 1.67 15.60
N ARG A 60 6.55 2.55 16.60
CA ARG A 60 6.20 2.12 17.97
C ARG A 60 4.80 1.52 18.03
N PHE A 61 3.83 2.11 17.34
CA PHE A 61 2.48 1.54 17.25
C PHE A 61 2.48 0.25 16.42
N ALA A 62 3.22 0.21 15.31
CA ALA A 62 3.36 -0.98 14.47
C ALA A 62 3.94 -2.17 15.24
N ALA A 63 4.97 -1.90 16.08
CA ALA A 63 5.55 -2.92 16.95
C ALA A 63 4.52 -3.47 17.96
N ALA A 64 3.70 -2.61 18.57
CA ALA A 64 2.64 -3.04 19.49
C ALA A 64 1.57 -3.86 18.77
N ASN A 65 1.11 -3.41 17.60
CA ASN A 65 0.15 -4.14 16.77
C ASN A 65 0.66 -5.55 16.41
N ARG A 66 1.93 -5.62 15.99
CA ARG A 66 2.58 -6.88 15.65
C ARG A 66 2.64 -7.86 16.83
N GLN A 67 2.90 -7.37 18.04
CA GLN A 67 2.87 -8.22 19.24
C GLN A 67 1.49 -8.82 19.49
N VAL A 68 0.43 -8.04 19.33
CA VAL A 68 -0.96 -8.52 19.45
C VAL A 68 -1.25 -9.61 18.41
N LEU A 69 -0.89 -9.36 17.15
CA LEU A 69 -1.11 -10.30 16.05
C LEU A 69 -0.31 -11.59 16.21
N GLN A 70 0.95 -11.49 16.66
CA GLN A 70 1.80 -12.64 16.97
C GLN A 70 1.23 -13.47 18.12
N ALA A 71 0.75 -12.84 19.19
CA ALA A 71 0.13 -13.54 20.32
C ALA A 71 -1.14 -14.32 19.90
N ARG A 72 -1.84 -13.88 18.86
CA ARG A 72 -2.99 -14.57 18.27
C ARG A 72 -2.58 -15.60 17.20
N GLY A 73 -1.31 -15.68 16.80
CA GLY A 73 -0.90 -16.45 15.63
C GLY A 73 -1.62 -16.01 14.34
N ALA A 74 -2.05 -14.73 14.29
CA ALA A 74 -2.76 -14.18 13.15
C ALA A 74 -1.78 -13.84 12.03
N PHE A 75 -2.19 -14.06 10.78
CA PHE A 75 -1.47 -13.62 9.59
C PHE A 75 -2.10 -12.33 9.08
N ALA A 76 -1.38 -11.21 9.20
CA ALA A 76 -1.87 -9.90 8.82
C ALA A 76 -1.33 -9.46 7.46
N VAL A 77 -2.25 -9.09 6.56
CA VAL A 77 -1.94 -8.71 5.18
C VAL A 77 -2.46 -7.31 4.90
N ASN A 78 -1.56 -6.40 4.51
CA ASN A 78 -1.89 -5.04 4.09
C ASN A 78 -2.07 -4.99 2.57
N LEU A 79 -3.31 -4.86 2.09
CA LEU A 79 -3.65 -4.74 0.68
C LEU A 79 -3.50 -3.27 0.25
N VAL A 80 -2.48 -3.01 -0.57
CA VAL A 80 -2.14 -1.69 -1.09
C VAL A 80 -2.34 -1.66 -2.60
N SER A 81 -2.87 -0.57 -3.16
CA SER A 81 -3.19 -0.51 -4.59
C SER A 81 -3.40 0.93 -5.07
N SER A 82 -3.60 1.12 -6.37
CA SER A 82 -4.25 2.34 -6.88
C SER A 82 -5.77 2.30 -6.59
N PRO A 83 -6.49 3.43 -6.67
CA PRO A 83 -7.94 3.43 -6.73
C PRO A 83 -8.43 2.57 -7.90
N GLY A 84 -9.43 1.73 -7.66
CA GLY A 84 -10.04 0.91 -8.71
C GLY A 84 -9.25 -0.33 -9.14
N SER A 85 -8.12 -0.69 -8.51
CA SER A 85 -7.39 -1.94 -8.81
C SER A 85 -8.17 -3.21 -8.43
N GLY A 86 -9.26 -3.07 -7.67
CA GLY A 86 -10.21 -4.14 -7.35
C GLY A 86 -9.97 -4.84 -6.01
N LYS A 87 -9.35 -4.17 -5.03
CA LYS A 87 -9.08 -4.71 -3.68
C LYS A 87 -10.34 -5.27 -3.01
N THR A 88 -11.39 -4.48 -2.88
CA THR A 88 -12.64 -4.92 -2.24
C THR A 88 -13.26 -6.14 -2.92
N THR A 89 -13.29 -6.16 -4.26
CA THR A 89 -13.83 -7.31 -5.00
C THR A 89 -12.97 -8.56 -4.80
N LEU A 90 -11.65 -8.41 -4.86
CA LEU A 90 -10.70 -9.48 -4.54
C LEU A 90 -10.92 -9.98 -3.10
N LEU A 91 -11.13 -9.07 -2.15
CA LEU A 91 -11.31 -9.40 -0.75
C LEU A 91 -12.62 -10.14 -0.50
N CYS A 92 -13.76 -9.67 -1.04
CA CYS A 92 -15.03 -10.39 -0.95
C CYS A 92 -14.91 -11.81 -1.53
N LYS A 93 -14.26 -11.97 -2.69
CA LYS A 93 -14.05 -13.29 -3.32
C LYS A 93 -13.07 -14.16 -2.52
N THR A 94 -12.10 -13.54 -1.86
CA THR A 94 -11.16 -14.22 -0.97
C THR A 94 -11.89 -14.77 0.25
N ILE A 95 -12.77 -13.99 0.87
CA ILE A 95 -13.59 -14.40 2.01
C ILE A 95 -14.48 -15.58 1.64
N GLU A 96 -15.21 -15.48 0.51
CA GLU A 96 -16.04 -16.56 -0.02
C GLU A 96 -15.23 -17.86 -0.23
N ALA A 97 -14.01 -17.76 -0.78
CA ALA A 97 -13.17 -18.92 -1.08
C ALA A 97 -12.45 -19.52 0.14
N LEU A 98 -12.23 -18.71 1.19
CA LEU A 98 -11.61 -19.17 2.44
C LEU A 98 -12.59 -19.98 3.31
N GLY A 99 -13.90 -19.78 3.14
CA GLY A 99 -14.94 -20.53 3.85
C GLY A 99 -14.88 -20.27 5.36
N ASP A 100 -14.83 -21.34 6.16
CA ASP A 100 -14.86 -21.26 7.63
C ASP A 100 -13.54 -20.79 8.27
N GLN A 101 -12.50 -20.50 7.49
CA GLN A 101 -11.23 -19.98 8.01
C GLN A 101 -11.49 -18.64 8.74
N PRO A 102 -11.18 -18.54 10.05
CA PRO A 102 -11.37 -17.29 10.79
C PRO A 102 -10.63 -16.13 10.15
N LEU A 103 -11.32 -15.02 9.96
CA LEU A 103 -10.75 -13.79 9.43
C LEU A 103 -11.44 -12.53 9.95
N ALA A 104 -10.74 -11.41 9.81
CA ALA A 104 -11.23 -10.08 10.10
C ALA A 104 -10.74 -9.09 9.06
N VAL A 105 -11.47 -7.99 8.88
CA VAL A 105 -11.10 -6.94 7.94
C VAL A 105 -11.06 -5.57 8.61
N ILE A 106 -10.00 -4.83 8.38
CA ILE A 106 -9.92 -3.39 8.58
C ILE A 106 -10.00 -2.76 7.19
N GLU A 107 -11.00 -1.94 6.95
CA GLU A 107 -11.19 -1.21 5.70
C GLU A 107 -10.82 0.25 5.93
N GLY A 108 -9.97 0.82 5.06
CA GLY A 108 -9.56 2.21 5.10
C GLY A 108 -9.86 2.94 3.81
N ASP A 109 -10.72 3.95 3.89
CA ASP A 109 -11.00 4.88 2.80
C ASP A 109 -11.01 6.34 3.30
N GLN A 110 -11.07 7.30 2.38
CA GLN A 110 -11.22 8.71 2.73
C GLN A 110 -12.60 8.99 3.32
N GLN A 111 -13.64 8.39 2.73
CA GLN A 111 -15.04 8.63 3.06
C GLN A 111 -15.90 7.39 2.80
N THR A 112 -17.12 7.42 3.33
CA THR A 112 -18.16 6.38 3.18
C THR A 112 -17.86 5.08 3.95
N ALA A 113 -18.81 4.15 3.91
CA ALA A 113 -18.63 2.81 4.48
C ALA A 113 -18.93 1.71 3.44
N ASN A 114 -18.98 2.09 2.15
CA ASN A 114 -19.51 1.24 1.08
C ASN A 114 -18.73 -0.07 0.96
N ASP A 115 -17.40 0.00 1.00
CA ASP A 115 -16.56 -1.18 0.87
C ASP A 115 -16.64 -2.05 2.12
N ALA A 116 -16.65 -1.47 3.33
CA ALA A 116 -16.89 -2.21 4.55
C ALA A 116 -18.28 -2.87 4.60
N GLU A 117 -19.33 -2.24 4.06
CA GLU A 117 -20.67 -2.85 3.93
C GLU A 117 -20.68 -4.04 2.98
N ARG A 118 -20.02 -3.92 1.83
CA ARG A 118 -19.85 -5.03 0.87
C ARG A 118 -19.09 -6.20 1.49
N ILE A 119 -18.06 -5.91 2.28
CA ILE A 119 -17.30 -6.94 3.01
C ILE A 119 -18.19 -7.60 4.06
N ARG A 120 -18.91 -6.82 4.89
CA ARG A 120 -19.83 -7.39 5.90
C ARG A 120 -20.93 -8.25 5.29
N ALA A 121 -21.40 -7.93 4.09
CA ALA A 121 -22.39 -8.73 3.36
C ALA A 121 -21.89 -10.17 3.03
N THR A 122 -20.58 -10.42 3.06
CA THR A 122 -20.00 -11.77 2.92
C THR A 122 -20.04 -12.60 4.22
N GLY A 123 -20.43 -11.98 5.35
CA GLY A 123 -20.42 -12.60 6.67
C GLY A 123 -19.15 -12.30 7.50
N ALA A 124 -18.13 -11.67 6.90
CA ALA A 124 -16.92 -11.27 7.62
C ALA A 124 -17.17 -10.11 8.59
N GLN A 125 -16.45 -10.12 9.72
CA GLN A 125 -16.31 -8.91 10.54
C GLN A 125 -15.48 -7.87 9.79
N ALA A 126 -15.95 -6.62 9.73
CA ALA A 126 -15.20 -5.53 9.14
C ALA A 126 -15.43 -4.21 9.86
N VAL A 127 -14.32 -3.53 10.18
CA VAL A 127 -14.29 -2.18 10.77
C VAL A 127 -13.85 -1.18 9.72
N GLN A 128 -14.64 -0.11 9.57
CA GLN A 128 -14.34 1.01 8.67
C GLN A 128 -13.48 2.05 9.40
N ILE A 129 -12.42 2.51 8.75
CA ILE A 129 -11.64 3.69 9.11
C ILE A 129 -11.89 4.75 8.04
N ASN A 130 -12.47 5.87 8.44
CA ASN A 130 -12.59 7.05 7.57
C ASN A 130 -11.41 7.98 7.85
N THR A 131 -10.46 8.02 6.92
CA THR A 131 -9.21 8.81 7.04
C THR A 131 -9.39 10.30 6.76
N GLY A 132 -10.57 10.71 6.26
CA GLY A 132 -10.84 12.10 5.91
C GLY A 132 -10.01 12.53 4.71
N LYS A 133 -8.97 13.36 4.96
CA LYS A 133 -8.00 13.78 3.93
C LYS A 133 -6.72 12.93 3.94
N GLY A 134 -6.63 11.95 4.83
CA GLY A 134 -5.53 11.01 4.87
C GLY A 134 -5.40 10.26 3.54
N CYS A 135 -4.17 9.94 3.15
CA CYS A 135 -3.86 9.23 1.91
C CYS A 135 -3.36 7.80 2.17
N HIS A 136 -3.36 7.36 3.43
CA HIS A 136 -2.91 6.06 3.93
C HIS A 136 -3.53 5.80 5.31
N LEU A 137 -3.54 4.54 5.73
CA LEU A 137 -3.68 4.14 7.13
C LEU A 137 -2.32 4.19 7.83
N ASP A 138 -2.32 4.54 9.12
CA ASP A 138 -1.16 4.41 10.01
C ASP A 138 -1.38 3.32 11.07
N ALA A 139 -0.31 2.91 11.76
CA ALA A 139 -0.39 1.84 12.75
C ALA A 139 -1.26 2.19 13.95
N HIS A 140 -1.39 3.47 14.32
CA HIS A 140 -2.24 3.88 15.43
C HIS A 140 -3.71 3.67 15.07
N MET A 141 -4.13 4.07 13.87
CA MET A 141 -5.49 3.83 13.35
C MET A 141 -5.81 2.33 13.30
N VAL A 142 -4.87 1.51 12.82
CA VAL A 142 -5.03 0.04 12.77
C VAL A 142 -5.13 -0.56 14.17
N GLY A 143 -4.31 -0.09 15.12
CA GLY A 143 -4.36 -0.49 16.53
C GLY A 143 -5.76 -0.31 17.13
N HIS A 144 -6.32 0.90 16.98
CA HIS A 144 -7.69 1.19 17.43
C HIS A 144 -8.75 0.33 16.74
N ALA A 145 -8.62 0.12 15.43
CA ALA A 145 -9.58 -0.73 14.72
C ALA A 145 -9.54 -2.20 15.18
N MET A 146 -8.37 -2.73 15.54
CA MET A 146 -8.25 -4.07 16.10
C MET A 146 -8.94 -4.22 17.46
N GLU A 147 -9.06 -3.16 18.27
CA GLU A 147 -9.81 -3.20 19.55
C GLU A 147 -11.31 -3.46 19.34
N HIS A 148 -11.82 -3.19 18.13
CA HIS A 148 -13.21 -3.41 17.74
C HIS A 148 -13.43 -4.72 16.98
N LEU A 149 -12.40 -5.53 16.78
CA LEU A 149 -12.44 -6.80 16.07
C LEU A 149 -12.18 -7.96 17.02
N ASP A 150 -12.95 -9.04 16.87
CA ASP A 150 -12.65 -10.31 17.53
C ASP A 150 -11.68 -11.12 16.67
N ILE A 151 -10.39 -10.83 16.82
CA ILE A 151 -9.31 -11.51 16.08
C ILE A 151 -9.07 -12.89 16.70
N ALA A 152 -9.80 -13.90 16.24
CA ALA A 152 -9.65 -15.28 16.69
C ALA A 152 -8.21 -15.80 16.49
N PRO A 153 -7.73 -16.74 17.34
CA PRO A 153 -6.43 -17.36 17.12
C PRO A 153 -6.33 -18.06 15.76
N GLY A 154 -5.17 -17.96 15.10
CA GLY A 154 -4.94 -18.57 13.78
C GLY A 154 -5.80 -17.99 12.67
N SER A 155 -6.22 -16.72 12.80
CA SER A 155 -7.01 -16.01 11.79
C SER A 155 -6.15 -15.28 10.75
N VAL A 156 -6.79 -14.86 9.66
CA VAL A 156 -6.22 -13.89 8.72
C VAL A 156 -6.80 -12.51 9.01
N LEU A 157 -5.94 -11.51 9.23
CA LEU A 157 -6.37 -10.10 9.28
C LEU A 157 -6.06 -9.45 7.94
N PHE A 158 -7.07 -9.00 7.22
CA PHE A 158 -6.88 -8.16 6.04
C PHE A 158 -6.99 -6.69 6.44
N ILE A 159 -6.02 -5.90 6.01
CA ILE A 159 -6.06 -4.44 6.10
C ILE A 159 -6.17 -3.93 4.65
N GLU A 160 -7.38 -3.54 4.24
CA GLU A 160 -7.59 -2.88 2.95
C GLU A 160 -7.22 -1.40 3.09
N ASN A 161 -6.06 -1.01 2.57
CA ASN A 161 -5.57 0.35 2.69
C ASN A 161 -6.25 1.29 1.68
N VAL A 162 -6.09 2.60 1.92
CA VAL A 162 -6.54 3.64 0.98
C VAL A 162 -5.92 3.39 -0.40
N GLY A 163 -6.69 3.60 -1.47
CA GLY A 163 -6.21 3.49 -2.84
C GLY A 163 -5.11 4.51 -3.15
N ASN A 164 -3.86 4.16 -2.87
CA ASN A 164 -2.67 4.96 -3.11
C ASN A 164 -1.41 4.07 -3.16
N LEU A 165 -0.54 4.30 -4.15
CA LEU A 165 0.76 3.61 -4.29
C LEU A 165 1.96 4.44 -3.80
N VAL A 166 1.73 5.62 -3.23
CA VAL A 166 2.80 6.49 -2.73
C VAL A 166 2.82 6.46 -1.20
N CYS A 167 1.83 7.10 -0.56
CA CYS A 167 1.85 7.30 0.89
C CYS A 167 1.98 5.98 1.69
N PRO A 168 1.23 4.90 1.38
CA PRO A 168 1.26 3.71 2.23
C PRO A 168 2.59 2.93 2.20
N ALA A 169 3.51 3.23 1.27
CA ALA A 169 4.78 2.54 1.16
C ALA A 169 5.66 2.74 2.40
N GLY A 170 5.66 3.96 2.96
CA GLY A 170 6.49 4.33 4.11
C GLY A 170 5.92 3.96 5.48
N PHE A 171 4.67 3.47 5.56
CA PHE A 171 3.99 3.22 6.84
C PHE A 171 3.88 1.72 7.11
N ASP A 172 4.58 1.25 8.14
CA ASP A 172 4.39 -0.06 8.76
C ASP A 172 3.13 -0.01 9.64
N LEU A 173 2.22 -0.97 9.52
CA LEU A 173 0.99 -1.07 10.32
C LEU A 173 1.08 -2.17 11.39
N GLY A 174 2.19 -2.91 11.42
CA GLY A 174 2.34 -4.13 12.22
C GLY A 174 1.94 -5.40 11.45
N GLU A 175 1.66 -5.28 10.15
CA GLU A 175 1.36 -6.42 9.28
C GLU A 175 2.57 -7.34 9.08
N ASP A 176 2.31 -8.54 8.57
CA ASP A 176 3.37 -9.46 8.16
C ASP A 176 3.93 -9.15 6.78
N CYS A 177 3.09 -8.61 5.91
CA CYS A 177 3.49 -8.21 4.58
C CYS A 177 2.48 -7.27 3.93
N LYS A 178 3.02 -6.42 3.05
CA LYS A 178 2.27 -5.70 2.04
C LYS A 178 2.06 -6.59 0.81
N VAL A 179 0.83 -6.59 0.29
CA VAL A 179 0.46 -7.22 -0.97
C VAL A 179 -0.07 -6.14 -1.90
N ALA A 180 0.68 -5.87 -2.97
CA ALA A 180 0.32 -4.86 -3.96
C ALA A 180 -0.70 -5.43 -4.95
N VAL A 181 -1.88 -4.83 -5.05
CA VAL A 181 -2.88 -5.20 -6.05
C VAL A 181 -2.79 -4.22 -7.22
N LEU A 182 -2.45 -4.73 -8.40
CA LEU A 182 -2.39 -3.98 -9.65
C LEU A 182 -3.50 -4.44 -10.58
N SER A 183 -4.09 -3.53 -11.34
CA SER A 183 -4.96 -3.87 -12.47
C SER A 183 -4.16 -3.85 -13.78
N VAL A 184 -4.46 -4.77 -14.71
CA VAL A 184 -3.90 -4.73 -16.07
C VAL A 184 -4.16 -3.38 -16.78
N THR A 185 -5.24 -2.69 -16.41
CA THR A 185 -5.62 -1.40 -16.97
C THR A 185 -4.75 -0.22 -16.51
N GLU A 186 -3.77 -0.45 -15.62
CA GLU A 186 -2.88 0.60 -15.10
C GLU A 186 -1.60 0.79 -15.93
N GLY A 187 -1.32 -0.13 -16.86
CA GLY A 187 -0.17 -0.12 -17.76
C GLY A 187 1.11 -0.69 -17.14
N GLU A 188 1.93 -1.36 -17.96
CA GLU A 188 3.04 -2.20 -17.53
C GLU A 188 4.24 -1.45 -16.93
N ASP A 189 4.26 -0.12 -17.07
CA ASP A 189 5.28 0.78 -16.52
C ASP A 189 5.01 1.18 -15.06
N LYS A 190 3.86 0.78 -14.50
CA LYS A 190 3.47 1.16 -13.13
C LYS A 190 4.52 0.80 -12.05
N PRO A 191 5.18 -0.38 -12.07
CA PRO A 191 6.25 -0.71 -11.16
C PRO A 191 7.38 0.31 -11.12
N LEU A 192 7.82 0.77 -12.29
CA LEU A 192 8.95 1.68 -12.41
C LEU A 192 8.59 3.09 -11.96
N LYS A 193 7.32 3.46 -12.07
CA LYS A 193 6.78 4.77 -11.62
C LYS A 193 6.55 4.87 -10.12
N TYR A 194 6.33 3.75 -9.42
CA TYR A 194 6.06 3.71 -7.98
C TYR A 194 6.98 2.70 -7.27
N PRO A 195 8.30 2.85 -7.40
CA PRO A 195 9.25 1.79 -7.02
C PRO A 195 9.22 1.49 -5.52
N ASP A 196 8.99 2.49 -4.67
CA ASP A 196 8.98 2.32 -3.21
C ASP A 196 7.92 1.31 -2.76
N MET A 197 6.72 1.37 -3.34
CA MET A 197 5.63 0.45 -3.00
C MET A 197 5.97 -1.01 -3.34
N PHE A 198 6.54 -1.25 -4.52
CA PHE A 198 6.87 -2.61 -4.94
C PHE A 198 8.14 -3.13 -4.28
N THR A 199 9.05 -2.24 -3.87
CA THR A 199 10.23 -2.59 -3.07
C THR A 199 9.83 -3.18 -1.72
N VAL A 200 8.81 -2.62 -1.06
CA VAL A 200 8.35 -3.10 0.26
C VAL A 200 7.27 -4.18 0.20
N SER A 201 6.76 -4.50 -1.00
CA SER A 201 5.71 -5.50 -1.18
C SER A 201 6.30 -6.90 -1.30
N LYS A 202 5.72 -7.86 -0.57
CA LYS A 202 6.13 -9.28 -0.64
C LYS A 202 5.58 -9.97 -1.89
N LEU A 203 4.36 -9.58 -2.28
CA LEU A 203 3.62 -10.17 -3.38
C LEU A 203 2.94 -9.06 -4.17
N ALA A 204 2.98 -9.18 -5.50
CA ALA A 204 2.14 -8.41 -6.41
C ALA A 204 1.04 -9.32 -7.00
N LEU A 205 -0.21 -8.87 -6.87
CA LEU A 205 -1.37 -9.47 -7.52
C LEU A 205 -1.69 -8.66 -8.77
N LEU A 206 -1.43 -9.24 -9.94
CA LEU A 206 -1.84 -8.67 -11.23
C LEU A 206 -3.28 -9.10 -11.52
N ASN A 207 -4.23 -8.26 -11.08
CA ASN A 207 -5.67 -8.46 -11.14
C ASN A 207 -6.27 -7.99 -12.48
N LYS A 208 -7.50 -8.43 -12.74
CA LYS A 208 -8.31 -8.14 -13.94
C LYS A 208 -7.67 -8.67 -15.22
N THR A 209 -7.00 -9.81 -15.17
CA THR A 209 -6.42 -10.46 -16.35
C THR A 209 -7.45 -10.79 -17.42
N ASP A 210 -8.74 -10.89 -17.06
CA ASP A 210 -9.85 -11.02 -18.00
C ASP A 210 -10.00 -9.83 -18.95
N LEU A 211 -9.42 -8.67 -18.62
CA LEU A 211 -9.39 -7.49 -19.48
C LEU A 211 -8.15 -7.40 -20.36
N ALA A 212 -7.14 -8.26 -20.16
CA ALA A 212 -5.90 -8.21 -20.94
C ALA A 212 -6.14 -8.32 -22.47
N PRO A 213 -7.06 -9.16 -23.00
CA PRO A 213 -7.36 -9.19 -24.43
C PRO A 213 -7.99 -7.90 -25.00
N HIS A 214 -8.40 -6.98 -24.13
CA HIS A 214 -9.02 -5.70 -24.49
C HIS A 214 -8.12 -4.50 -24.18
N CYS A 215 -6.92 -4.74 -23.67
CA CYS A 215 -5.94 -3.73 -23.32
C CYS A 215 -4.66 -3.98 -24.12
N ASP A 216 -3.98 -2.93 -24.57
CA ASP A 216 -2.63 -3.05 -25.15
C ASP A 216 -1.61 -3.25 -24.02
N VAL A 217 -1.67 -4.39 -23.34
CA VAL A 217 -0.85 -4.72 -22.16
C VAL A 217 0.02 -5.93 -22.41
N ASP A 218 1.30 -5.82 -22.06
CA ASP A 218 2.24 -6.94 -22.02
C ASP A 218 2.40 -7.41 -20.57
N LEU A 219 1.76 -8.54 -20.23
CA LEU A 219 1.80 -9.10 -18.88
C LEU A 219 3.20 -9.61 -18.50
N ASP A 220 3.99 -10.09 -19.46
CA ASP A 220 5.34 -10.60 -19.21
C ASP A 220 6.29 -9.43 -18.93
N LEU A 221 6.17 -8.34 -19.68
CA LEU A 221 6.88 -7.09 -19.41
C LEU A 221 6.46 -6.50 -18.05
N TYR A 222 5.18 -6.59 -17.67
CA TYR A 222 4.72 -6.09 -16.38
C TYR A 222 5.40 -6.82 -15.21
N GLU A 223 5.48 -8.15 -15.30
CA GLU A 223 6.21 -8.95 -14.33
C GLU A 223 7.71 -8.68 -14.34
N ALA A 224 8.31 -8.51 -15.52
CA ALA A 224 9.72 -8.15 -15.63
C ALA A 224 10.00 -6.83 -14.92
N ASN A 225 9.13 -5.82 -15.09
CA ASN A 225 9.26 -4.53 -14.41
C ASN A 225 9.08 -4.65 -12.89
N LEU A 226 8.14 -5.47 -12.40
CA LEU A 226 8.02 -5.78 -10.97
C LEU A 226 9.32 -6.36 -10.41
N ARG A 227 9.89 -7.37 -11.08
CA ARG A 227 11.14 -8.03 -10.65
C ARG A 227 12.37 -7.14 -10.80
N ARG A 228 12.36 -6.16 -11.71
CA ARG A 228 13.41 -5.14 -11.82
C ARG A 228 13.45 -4.22 -10.61
N VAL A 229 12.29 -3.87 -10.05
CA VAL A 229 12.19 -3.06 -8.83
C VAL A 229 12.49 -3.89 -7.59
N ASN A 230 11.89 -5.08 -7.51
CA ASN A 230 12.06 -5.99 -6.39
C ASN A 230 12.33 -7.42 -6.89
N PRO A 231 13.60 -7.87 -6.96
CA PRO A 231 13.94 -9.21 -7.43
C PRO A 231 13.34 -10.36 -6.59
N GLY A 232 12.95 -10.09 -5.33
CA GLY A 232 12.35 -11.06 -4.42
C GLY A 232 10.82 -11.08 -4.42
N ILE A 233 10.16 -10.23 -5.22
CA ILE A 233 8.70 -10.14 -5.23
C ILE A 233 8.09 -11.39 -5.87
N GLU A 234 7.13 -12.00 -5.17
CA GLU A 234 6.26 -13.01 -5.76
C GLU A 234 5.24 -12.31 -6.68
N VAL A 235 4.84 -12.93 -7.78
CA VAL A 235 3.81 -12.37 -8.67
C VAL A 235 2.76 -13.43 -9.00
N LEU A 236 1.49 -13.07 -8.86
CA LEU A 236 0.36 -13.90 -9.26
C LEU A 236 -0.55 -13.13 -10.21
N ARG A 237 -0.86 -13.75 -11.35
CA ARG A 237 -1.89 -13.29 -12.29
C ARG A 237 -3.24 -13.83 -11.85
N LEU A 238 -4.25 -12.97 -11.75
CA LEU A 238 -5.60 -13.41 -11.42
C LEU A 238 -6.68 -12.48 -11.99
N SER A 239 -7.90 -12.98 -12.00
CA SER A 239 -9.10 -12.16 -12.11
C SER A 239 -10.05 -12.51 -10.98
N ALA A 240 -10.23 -11.56 -10.06
CA ALA A 240 -11.25 -11.67 -9.03
C ALA A 240 -12.67 -11.78 -9.62
N ARG A 241 -12.87 -11.31 -10.87
CA ARG A 241 -14.15 -11.37 -11.56
C ARG A 241 -14.46 -12.78 -12.09
N THR A 242 -13.50 -13.44 -12.73
CA THR A 242 -13.72 -14.77 -13.32
C THR A 242 -13.34 -15.91 -12.38
N GLY A 243 -12.54 -15.64 -11.35
CA GLY A 243 -11.97 -16.63 -10.43
C GLY A 243 -10.66 -17.25 -10.91
N GLU A 244 -10.20 -16.94 -12.12
CA GLU A 244 -8.89 -17.39 -12.61
C GLU A 244 -7.76 -16.89 -11.68
N GLY A 245 -6.80 -17.75 -11.34
CA GLY A 245 -5.68 -17.41 -10.46
C GLY A 245 -6.01 -17.28 -8.96
N MET A 246 -7.31 -17.29 -8.59
CA MET A 246 -7.71 -17.14 -7.19
C MET A 246 -7.27 -18.31 -6.33
N ARG A 247 -7.22 -19.53 -6.87
CA ARG A 247 -6.79 -20.72 -6.12
C ARG A 247 -5.34 -20.61 -5.65
N GLU A 248 -4.47 -20.10 -6.50
CA GLU A 248 -3.05 -19.87 -6.22
C GLU A 248 -2.89 -18.79 -5.13
N TRP A 249 -3.70 -17.73 -5.19
CA TRP A 249 -3.79 -16.72 -4.13
C TRP A 249 -4.25 -17.30 -2.79
N ILE A 250 -5.33 -18.10 -2.77
CA ILE A 250 -5.80 -18.76 -1.54
C ILE A 250 -4.77 -19.74 -0.97
N ALA A 251 -4.08 -20.49 -1.84
CA ALA A 251 -3.00 -21.39 -1.41
C ALA A 251 -1.84 -20.60 -0.79
N TRP A 252 -1.47 -19.46 -1.35
CA TRP A 252 -0.45 -18.57 -0.79
C TRP A 252 -0.84 -18.06 0.60
N LEU A 253 -2.10 -17.63 0.79
CA LEU A 253 -2.61 -17.21 2.10
C LEU A 253 -2.55 -18.33 3.14
N ARG A 254 -3.09 -19.51 2.81
CA ARG A 254 -3.09 -20.68 3.71
C ARG A 254 -1.68 -21.13 4.06
N GLY A 255 -0.76 -21.12 3.09
CA GLY A 255 0.64 -21.47 3.30
C GLY A 255 1.35 -20.52 4.26
N ASN A 256 1.09 -19.21 4.18
CA ASN A 256 1.69 -18.25 5.12
C ASN A 256 1.04 -18.32 6.51
N LEU A 257 -0.29 -18.49 6.59
CA LEU A 257 -0.98 -18.70 7.86
C LEU A 257 -0.49 -19.97 8.57
N GLY A 258 -0.29 -21.07 7.85
CA GLY A 258 0.24 -22.32 8.42
C GLY A 258 1.65 -22.19 9.01
N ARG A 259 2.44 -21.19 8.60
CA ARG A 259 3.76 -20.88 9.19
C ARG A 259 3.66 -20.03 10.46
N LYS A 260 2.52 -19.39 10.72
CA LYS A 260 2.27 -18.56 11.91
C LYS A 260 1.82 -19.36 13.11
N VAL A 261 1.01 -20.39 12.87
CA VAL A 261 0.56 -21.28 13.93
C VAL A 261 1.74 -22.17 14.32
N PRO A 262 2.22 -22.12 15.58
CA PRO A 262 3.21 -23.06 16.04
C PRO A 262 2.65 -24.47 15.80
N GLN A 263 3.40 -25.33 15.11
CA GLN A 263 3.05 -26.75 15.09
C GLN A 263 2.94 -27.18 16.55
N ALA A 264 1.75 -27.60 16.97
CA ALA A 264 1.59 -28.21 18.28
C ALA A 264 2.60 -29.35 18.35
N ALA A 265 3.56 -29.24 19.26
CA ALA A 265 4.40 -30.37 19.59
C ALA A 265 3.48 -31.46 20.16
N GLU A 266 3.27 -32.52 19.39
CA GLU A 266 2.74 -33.79 19.90
C GLU A 266 3.63 -34.35 21.01
#